data_AF-A0A328B3B0-F1
#
_entry.id   AF-A0A328B3B0-F1
#
_cell.length_a   1.000
_cell.length_b   1.000
_cell.length_c   1.000
_cell.angle_alpha   90.00
_cell.angle_beta   90.00
_cell.angle_gamma   90.00
#
_symmetry.space_group_name_H-M   'P 1'
#
loop_
_entity.id
_entity.type
_entity.pdbx_description
1 polymer ?
#
loop_
_entity_poly.entity_id
_entity_poly.type
_entity_poly.pdbx_seq_one_letter_code
_entity_poly.pdbx_strand_id
1 'polypeptide(L)'
;MKPLAFRRLTAGERALAAEMFGAGLDAAKVRLLALPVWNRAFVTGSRLLVWPAAQAPEDFATAPLGLQAVFVHELTHVWQAQNGVGLLWAKIRAGDSAAAYAYDLTGGADFARLNIEQQAMVVQHAFLAGRGARAPHPAELYANASPAWRRT
;
A
#
# COMPACT_ATOMS: atom_id res chain seq x y z
N MET A 1 -8.27 6.48 -16.01
CA MET A 1 -7.07 7.16 -16.54
C MET A 1 -6.82 6.75 -17.96
N LYS A 2 -6.48 7.71 -18.80
CA LYS A 2 -6.05 7.44 -20.17
C LYS A 2 -4.72 6.65 -20.17
N PRO A 3 -4.49 5.75 -21.14
CA PRO A 3 -3.19 5.12 -21.31
C PRO A 3 -2.04 6.14 -21.36
N LEU A 4 -0.92 5.81 -20.72
CA LEU A 4 0.28 6.65 -20.59
C LEU A 4 0.07 7.95 -19.79
N ALA A 5 -1.10 8.15 -19.17
CA ALA A 5 -1.30 9.28 -18.28
C ALA A 5 -0.34 9.21 -17.08
N PHE A 6 0.35 10.32 -16.84
CA PHE A 6 1.26 10.51 -15.72
C PHE A 6 0.79 11.69 -14.89
N ARG A 7 0.48 11.47 -13.61
CA ARG A 7 -0.05 12.52 -12.74
C ARG A 7 0.47 12.46 -11.32
N ARG A 8 0.28 13.54 -10.59
CA ARG A 8 0.37 13.53 -9.13
C ARG A 8 -0.83 12.80 -8.55
N LEU A 9 -0.72 12.40 -7.29
CA LEU A 9 -1.90 11.95 -6.54
C LEU A 9 -2.97 13.05 -6.54
N THR A 10 -4.24 12.68 -6.49
CA THR A 10 -5.35 13.62 -6.31
C THR A 10 -5.39 14.14 -4.86
N ALA A 11 -6.31 15.05 -4.56
CA ALA A 11 -6.54 15.47 -3.18
C ALA A 11 -7.08 14.31 -2.33
N GLY A 12 -8.01 13.51 -2.86
CA GLY A 12 -8.57 12.35 -2.17
C GLY A 12 -7.52 11.28 -1.88
N GLU A 13 -6.67 10.97 -2.87
CA GLU A 13 -5.57 10.00 -2.70
C GLU A 13 -4.53 10.45 -1.68
N ARG A 14 -4.22 11.75 -1.63
CA ARG A 14 -3.36 12.31 -0.58
C ARG A 14 -4.02 12.21 0.80
N ALA A 15 -5.33 12.37 0.88
CA ALA A 15 -6.07 12.21 2.14
C ALA A 15 -6.02 10.76 2.62
N LEU A 16 -6.22 9.77 1.73
CA LEU A 16 -6.03 8.34 2.07
C LEU A 16 -4.60 8.04 2.54
N ALA A 17 -3.60 8.62 1.86
CA ALA A 17 -2.21 8.46 2.26
C ALA A 17 -1.95 9.04 3.67
N ALA A 18 -2.44 10.25 3.94
CA ALA A 18 -2.30 10.89 5.25
C ALA A 18 -3.06 10.12 6.35
N GLU A 19 -4.24 9.58 6.05
CA GLU A 19 -5.02 8.73 6.95
C GLU A 19 -4.18 7.53 7.40
N MET A 20 -3.59 6.81 6.45
CA MET A 20 -2.91 5.54 6.72
C MET A 20 -1.48 5.69 7.23
N PHE A 21 -0.70 6.64 6.71
CA PHE A 21 0.73 6.74 6.96
C PHE A 21 1.14 7.98 7.78
N GLY A 22 0.23 8.94 7.97
CA GLY A 22 0.54 10.20 8.62
C GLY A 22 1.69 10.94 7.91
N ALA A 23 2.65 11.45 8.69
CA ALA A 23 3.89 12.05 8.19
C ALA A 23 4.91 11.01 7.67
N GLY A 24 4.61 9.72 7.78
CA GLY A 24 5.51 8.64 7.36
C GLY A 24 5.67 8.49 5.85
N LEU A 25 4.75 9.03 5.06
CA LEU A 25 4.79 9.04 3.60
C LEU A 25 4.60 10.47 3.05
N ASP A 26 5.58 10.94 2.28
CA ASP A 26 5.49 12.18 1.53
C ASP A 26 4.71 11.94 0.23
N ALA A 27 3.38 12.06 0.35
CA ALA A 27 2.43 11.87 -0.75
C ALA A 27 2.58 12.93 -1.87
N ALA A 28 3.21 14.08 -1.58
CA ALA A 28 3.41 15.14 -2.58
C ALA A 28 4.47 14.76 -3.61
N LYS A 29 5.42 13.89 -3.25
CA LYS A 29 6.44 13.34 -4.16
C LYS A 29 5.94 12.20 -5.02
N VAL A 30 4.79 11.59 -4.67
CA VAL A 30 4.26 10.43 -5.36
C VAL A 30 3.63 10.82 -6.70
N ARG A 31 3.86 9.98 -7.70
CA ARG A 31 3.33 10.06 -9.05
C ARG A 31 2.73 8.72 -9.45
N LEU A 32 1.71 8.77 -10.29
CA LEU A 32 1.04 7.60 -10.84
C LEU A 32 1.15 7.60 -12.36
N LEU A 33 1.59 6.47 -12.91
CA LEU A 33 1.69 6.21 -14.35
C LEU A 33 0.71 5.09 -14.74
N ALA A 34 -0.16 5.35 -15.71
CA ALA A 34 -1.05 4.35 -16.28
C ALA A 34 -0.41 3.66 -17.50
N LEU A 35 -0.18 2.35 -17.47
CA LEU A 35 0.39 1.58 -18.59
C LEU A 35 -0.66 0.68 -19.28
N PRO A 36 -0.75 0.68 -20.62
CA PRO A 36 -1.77 -0.10 -21.34
C PRO A 36 -1.50 -1.61 -21.43
N VAL A 37 -0.24 -2.04 -21.47
CA VAL A 37 0.15 -3.44 -21.75
C VAL A 37 0.47 -4.23 -20.48
N TRP A 38 0.36 -3.60 -19.31
CA TRP A 38 0.71 -4.20 -18.03
C TRP A 38 -0.56 -4.53 -17.22
N ASN A 39 -0.60 -5.69 -16.55
CA ASN A 39 -1.83 -6.22 -15.94
C ASN A 39 -1.89 -6.14 -14.40
N ARG A 40 -0.81 -5.72 -13.73
CA ARG A 40 -0.74 -5.62 -12.26
C ARG A 40 -0.17 -4.29 -11.78
N ALA A 41 -0.69 -3.72 -10.70
CA ALA A 41 -0.06 -2.56 -10.09
C ALA A 41 1.32 -2.92 -9.51
N PHE A 42 2.24 -1.96 -9.49
CA PHE A 42 3.54 -2.09 -8.83
C PHE A 42 4.17 -0.74 -8.54
N VAL A 43 5.16 -0.75 -7.63
CA VAL A 43 5.94 0.43 -7.25
C VAL A 43 7.38 0.34 -7.73
N THR A 44 7.88 1.43 -8.32
CA THR A 44 9.29 1.59 -8.68
C THR A 44 9.96 2.61 -7.76
N GLY A 45 10.40 2.13 -6.59
CA GLY A 45 11.09 2.94 -5.60
C GLY A 45 10.18 3.94 -4.87
N SER A 46 10.70 5.10 -4.51
CA SER A 46 10.08 5.98 -3.50
C SER A 46 9.08 7.00 -4.03
N ARG A 47 8.79 7.00 -5.34
CA ARG A 47 8.03 8.09 -5.99
C ARG A 47 7.01 7.66 -7.04
N LEU A 48 7.11 6.45 -7.60
CA LEU A 48 6.31 6.09 -8.76
C LEU A 48 5.48 4.84 -8.50
N LEU A 49 4.16 5.00 -8.52
CA LEU A 49 3.21 3.91 -8.71
C LEU A 49 2.96 3.74 -10.21
N VAL A 50 2.94 2.49 -10.65
CA VAL A 50 2.55 2.11 -11.99
C VAL A 50 1.29 1.27 -11.89
N TRP A 51 0.28 1.60 -12.69
CA TRP A 51 -1.02 0.94 -12.66
C TRP A 51 -1.47 0.52 -14.07
N PRO A 52 -2.15 -0.62 -14.23
CA PRO A 52 -2.82 -0.96 -15.48
C PRO A 52 -3.82 0.12 -15.90
N ALA A 53 -3.68 0.70 -17.10
CA ALA A 53 -4.52 1.82 -17.52
C ALA A 53 -6.02 1.49 -17.47
N ALA A 54 -6.39 0.25 -17.82
CA ALA A 54 -7.77 -0.24 -17.77
C ALA A 54 -8.37 -0.32 -16.34
N GLN A 55 -7.53 -0.35 -15.30
CA GLN A 55 -7.94 -0.49 -13.90
C GLN A 55 -7.65 0.77 -13.07
N ALA A 56 -7.08 1.81 -13.67
CA ALA A 56 -6.70 3.03 -12.98
C ALA A 56 -7.85 4.05 -13.05
N PRO A 57 -8.64 4.27 -11.98
CA PRO A 57 -9.63 5.34 -11.92
C PRO A 57 -8.95 6.73 -11.95
N GLU A 58 -9.73 7.77 -12.25
CA GLU A 58 -9.22 9.15 -12.16
C GLU A 58 -8.86 9.54 -10.73
N ASP A 59 -9.59 9.02 -9.75
CA ASP A 59 -9.30 9.15 -8.32
C ASP A 59 -9.55 7.82 -7.61
N PHE A 60 -8.51 7.26 -6.98
CA PHE A 60 -8.66 6.02 -6.21
C PHE A 60 -9.53 6.21 -4.96
N ALA A 61 -9.60 7.41 -4.37
CA ALA A 61 -10.39 7.67 -3.17
C ALA A 61 -11.90 7.56 -3.38
N THR A 62 -12.36 7.64 -4.63
CA THR A 62 -13.77 7.44 -5.00
C THR A 62 -14.03 6.07 -5.62
N ALA A 63 -13.02 5.20 -5.67
CA ALA A 63 -13.14 3.86 -6.25
C ALA A 63 -13.87 2.89 -5.29
N PRO A 64 -14.30 1.70 -5.76
CA PRO A 64 -14.77 0.65 -4.86
C PRO A 64 -13.75 0.32 -3.77
N LEU A 65 -14.24 -0.06 -2.58
CA LEU A 65 -13.41 -0.26 -1.39
C LEU A 65 -12.23 -1.21 -1.60
N GLY A 66 -12.44 -2.31 -2.33
CA GLY A 66 -11.36 -3.25 -2.66
C GLY A 66 -10.23 -2.59 -3.45
N LEU A 67 -10.56 -1.70 -4.40
CA LEU A 67 -9.56 -0.99 -5.21
C LEU A 67 -8.84 0.09 -4.40
N GLN A 68 -9.55 0.78 -3.48
CA GLN A 68 -8.91 1.66 -2.50
C GLN A 68 -7.89 0.89 -1.64
N ALA A 69 -8.24 -0.33 -1.20
CA ALA A 69 -7.37 -1.16 -0.39
C ALA A 69 -6.10 -1.60 -1.16
N VAL A 70 -6.22 -1.99 -2.42
CA VAL A 70 -5.05 -2.27 -3.29
C VAL A 70 -4.21 -1.01 -3.50
N PHE A 71 -4.81 0.16 -3.64
CA PHE A 71 -4.05 1.40 -3.74
C PHE A 71 -3.26 1.70 -2.46
N VAL A 72 -3.84 1.46 -1.28
CA VAL A 72 -3.15 1.57 0.02
C VAL A 72 -2.03 0.54 0.16
N HIS A 73 -2.22 -0.68 -0.35
CA HIS A 73 -1.16 -1.69 -0.44
C HIS A 73 0.04 -1.17 -1.22
N GLU A 74 -0.18 -0.65 -2.43
CA GLU A 74 0.91 -0.10 -3.25
C GLU A 74 1.55 1.14 -2.59
N LEU A 75 0.78 2.00 -1.94
CA LEU A 75 1.34 3.10 -1.14
C LEU A 75 2.25 2.61 -0.01
N THR A 76 2.00 1.41 0.54
CA THR A 76 2.90 0.81 1.55
C THR A 76 4.27 0.52 0.97
N HIS A 77 4.36 0.09 -0.28
CA HIS A 77 5.66 -0.08 -0.94
C HIS A 77 6.37 1.25 -1.21
N VAL A 78 5.63 2.31 -1.53
CA VAL A 78 6.21 3.66 -1.61
C VAL A 78 6.74 4.10 -0.24
N TRP A 79 5.95 3.88 0.82
CA TRP A 79 6.34 4.18 2.20
C TRP A 79 7.63 3.42 2.57
N GLN A 80 7.69 2.12 2.30
CA GLN A 80 8.90 1.30 2.50
C GLN A 80 10.10 1.93 1.79
N ALA A 81 9.97 2.26 0.51
CA ALA A 81 11.06 2.85 -0.27
C ALA A 81 11.46 4.25 0.20
N GLN A 82 10.51 5.09 0.65
CA GLN A 82 10.82 6.39 1.26
C GLN A 82 11.54 6.26 2.59
N ASN A 83 11.35 5.13 3.29
CA ASN A 83 11.96 4.83 4.58
C ASN A 83 13.19 3.90 4.48
N GLY A 84 13.83 3.86 3.30
CA GLY A 84 15.14 3.22 3.12
C GLY A 84 15.09 1.74 2.72
N VAL A 85 13.92 1.18 2.46
CA VAL A 85 13.80 -0.22 2.00
C VAL A 85 14.10 -0.32 0.50
N GLY A 86 15.14 -1.09 0.16
CA GLY A 86 15.42 -1.47 -1.23
C GLY A 86 14.45 -2.53 -1.75
N LEU A 87 13.34 -2.10 -2.36
CA LEU A 87 12.23 -2.98 -2.75
C LEU A 87 12.66 -4.20 -3.58
N LEU A 88 13.58 -4.05 -4.53
CA LEU A 88 14.05 -5.18 -5.34
C LEU A 88 14.68 -6.29 -4.49
N TRP A 89 15.60 -5.92 -3.59
CA TRP A 89 16.26 -6.86 -2.69
C TRP A 89 15.32 -7.45 -1.64
N ALA A 90 14.30 -6.68 -1.25
CA ALA A 90 13.30 -7.13 -0.30
C ALA A 90 12.32 -8.13 -0.95
N LYS A 91 11.91 -7.92 -2.21
CA LYS A 91 11.07 -8.85 -2.96
C LYS A 91 11.77 -10.19 -3.19
N ILE A 92 13.05 -10.16 -3.58
CA ILE A 92 13.87 -11.38 -3.74
C ILE A 92 13.94 -12.17 -2.44
N ARG A 93 14.10 -11.49 -1.29
CA ARG A 93 14.14 -12.15 0.03
C ARG A 93 12.79 -12.70 0.49
N ALA A 94 11.68 -12.05 0.12
CA ALA A 94 10.34 -12.52 0.46
C ALA A 94 9.94 -13.77 -0.34
N GLY A 95 10.41 -13.88 -1.59
CA GLY A 95 10.02 -14.95 -2.52
C GLY A 95 8.57 -14.83 -3.00
N ASP A 96 8.16 -15.71 -3.91
CA ASP A 96 6.86 -15.65 -4.60
C ASP A 96 5.82 -16.68 -4.11
N SER A 97 6.04 -17.26 -2.92
CA SER A 97 5.13 -18.28 -2.37
C SER A 97 3.91 -17.66 -1.69
N ALA A 98 2.83 -18.43 -1.52
CA ALA A 98 1.65 -17.98 -0.76
C ALA A 98 1.99 -17.57 0.68
N ALA A 99 3.04 -18.14 1.27
CA ALA A 99 3.53 -17.76 2.61
C ALA A 99 4.08 -16.32 2.65
N ALA A 100 4.52 -15.76 1.52
CA ALA A 100 4.98 -14.38 1.45
C ALA A 100 3.86 -13.36 1.70
N TYR A 101 2.58 -13.77 1.59
CA TYR A 101 1.41 -12.92 1.80
C TYR A 101 0.63 -13.26 3.08
N ALA A 102 0.92 -14.40 3.72
CA ALA A 102 0.32 -14.79 4.98
C ALA A 102 1.06 -14.14 6.15
N TYR A 103 0.33 -13.59 7.12
CA TYR A 103 0.91 -12.97 8.31
C TYR A 103 0.01 -13.23 9.53
N ASP A 104 0.61 -13.15 10.71
CA ASP A 104 -0.08 -13.33 11.99
C ASP A 104 0.22 -12.14 12.92
N LEU A 105 -0.84 -11.48 13.38
CA LEU A 105 -0.75 -10.40 14.38
C LEU A 105 -1.07 -10.89 15.80
N THR A 106 -1.54 -12.13 15.97
CA THR A 106 -1.93 -12.66 17.27
C THR A 106 -0.72 -13.01 18.15
N GLY A 107 0.40 -13.42 17.54
CA GLY A 107 1.62 -13.80 18.25
C GLY A 107 2.51 -12.64 18.74
N GLY A 108 2.05 -11.39 18.67
CA GLY A 108 2.86 -10.22 19.04
C GLY A 108 4.06 -9.98 18.11
N ALA A 109 3.99 -10.49 16.88
CA ALA A 109 5.02 -10.23 15.88
C ALA A 109 5.11 -8.74 15.60
N ASP A 110 6.28 -8.16 15.84
CA ASP A 110 6.59 -6.78 15.48
C ASP A 110 6.44 -6.61 13.96
N PHE A 111 5.68 -5.60 13.54
CA PHE A 111 5.48 -5.23 12.14
C PHE A 111 6.80 -5.16 11.37
N ALA A 112 7.88 -4.71 12.02
CA ALA A 112 9.21 -4.62 11.41
C ALA A 112 9.83 -5.97 11.03
N ARG A 113 9.38 -7.08 11.63
CA ARG A 113 9.85 -8.45 11.33
C ARG A 113 9.13 -9.08 10.14
N LEU A 114 7.99 -8.52 9.75
CA LEU A 114 7.26 -8.96 8.58
C LEU A 114 8.04 -8.61 7.32
N ASN A 115 7.96 -9.46 6.30
CA ASN A 115 8.47 -9.13 4.98
C ASN A 115 7.65 -7.98 4.35
N ILE A 116 8.16 -7.40 3.26
CA ILE A 116 7.53 -6.20 2.67
C ILE A 116 6.11 -6.41 2.15
N GLU A 117 5.79 -7.61 1.64
CA GLU A 117 4.46 -7.95 1.16
C GLU A 117 3.51 -8.19 2.35
N GLN A 118 3.98 -8.87 3.40
CA GLN A 118 3.22 -9.02 4.65
C GLN A 118 2.90 -7.67 5.30
N GLN A 119 3.86 -6.75 5.34
CA GLN A 119 3.63 -5.37 5.81
C GLN A 119 2.54 -4.68 4.97
N ALA A 120 2.62 -4.76 3.64
CA ALA A 120 1.61 -4.19 2.75
C ALA A 120 0.22 -4.83 2.95
N MET A 121 0.16 -6.15 3.16
CA MET A 121 -1.07 -6.86 3.50
C MET A 121 -1.62 -6.44 4.87
N VAL A 122 -0.78 -6.20 5.89
CA VAL A 122 -1.23 -5.68 7.19
C VAL A 122 -1.86 -4.31 7.02
N VAL A 123 -1.22 -3.38 6.31
CA VAL A 123 -1.72 -2.02 6.11
C VAL A 123 -3.02 -2.03 5.27
N GLN A 124 -3.08 -2.84 4.22
CA GLN A 124 -4.28 -3.04 3.41
C GLN A 124 -5.46 -3.55 4.26
N HIS A 125 -5.21 -4.54 5.12
CA HIS A 125 -6.27 -5.09 5.96
C HIS A 125 -6.66 -4.15 7.11
N ALA A 126 -5.71 -3.36 7.65
CA ALA A 126 -6.02 -2.29 8.59
C ALA A 126 -6.98 -1.27 7.99
N PHE A 127 -6.74 -0.87 6.73
CA PHE A 127 -7.61 0.02 5.96
C PHE A 127 -9.03 -0.54 5.77
N LEU A 128 -9.13 -1.83 5.42
CA LEU A 128 -10.41 -2.54 5.27
C LEU A 128 -11.15 -2.67 6.61
N ALA A 129 -10.46 -3.07 7.67
CA ALA A 129 -11.03 -3.22 9.02
C ALA A 129 -11.57 -1.88 9.55
N GLY A 130 -10.84 -0.78 9.34
CA GLY A 130 -11.29 0.57 9.70
C GLY A 130 -12.55 1.04 8.96
N ARG A 131 -12.94 0.37 7.87
CA ARG A 131 -14.17 0.60 7.09
C ARG A 131 -15.22 -0.49 7.30
N GLY A 132 -15.06 -1.33 8.32
CA GLY A 132 -16.00 -2.41 8.67
C GLY A 132 -15.98 -3.61 7.71
N ALA A 133 -15.00 -3.68 6.81
CA ALA A 133 -14.84 -4.84 5.93
C ALA A 133 -14.10 -5.98 6.64
N ARG A 134 -14.28 -7.20 6.13
CA ARG A 134 -13.63 -8.40 6.68
C ARG A 134 -12.11 -8.32 6.49
N ALA A 135 -11.38 -8.59 7.57
CA ALA A 135 -9.94 -8.75 7.60
C ALA A 135 -9.56 -10.06 8.33
N PRO A 136 -8.34 -10.59 8.15
CA PRO A 136 -7.88 -11.81 8.82
C PRO A 136 -7.86 -11.72 10.36
N HIS A 137 -7.68 -10.51 10.90
CA HIS A 137 -7.58 -10.26 12.34
C HIS A 137 -8.61 -9.22 12.81
N PRO A 138 -8.92 -9.12 14.12
CA PRO A 138 -9.76 -8.06 14.66
C PRO A 138 -9.17 -6.66 14.45
N ALA A 139 -10.02 -5.63 14.37
CA ALA A 139 -9.64 -4.25 14.12
C ALA A 139 -8.64 -3.71 15.16
N GLU A 140 -8.75 -4.16 16.40
CA GLU A 140 -7.91 -3.78 17.52
C GLU A 140 -6.44 -4.17 17.31
N LEU A 141 -6.18 -5.33 16.69
CA LEU A 141 -4.82 -5.76 16.40
C LEU A 141 -4.14 -4.86 15.36
N TYR A 142 -4.89 -4.41 14.35
CA TYR A 142 -4.37 -3.43 13.39
C TYR A 142 -4.16 -2.05 14.02
N ALA A 143 -5.08 -1.60 14.87
CA ALA A 143 -4.93 -0.33 15.60
C ALA A 143 -3.66 -0.33 16.45
N ASN A 144 -3.40 -1.41 17.19
CA ASN A 144 -2.21 -1.59 18.02
C ASN A 144 -0.91 -1.62 17.20
N ALA A 145 -0.93 -2.20 16.00
CA ALA A 145 0.23 -2.27 15.12
C ALA A 145 0.49 -0.94 14.36
N SER A 146 -0.54 -0.09 14.20
CA SER A 146 -0.49 1.10 13.37
C SER A 146 0.62 2.13 13.66
N PRO A 147 1.10 2.31 14.90
CA PRO A 147 2.25 3.19 15.15
C PRO A 147 3.52 2.80 14.37
N ALA A 148 3.64 1.54 13.92
CA ALA A 148 4.81 1.08 13.19
C ALA A 148 4.93 1.67 11.77
N TRP A 149 3.80 1.99 11.11
CA TRP A 149 3.79 2.59 9.77
C TRP A 149 3.24 4.01 9.74
N ARG A 150 2.48 4.41 10.77
CA ARG A 150 1.92 5.75 10.90
C ARG A 150 2.83 6.61 11.76
N ARG A 151 3.71 7.40 11.13
CA ARG A 151 4.49 8.40 11.87
C ARG A 151 3.62 9.63 12.09
N THR A 152 3.51 10.08 13.34
CA THR A 152 2.89 11.36 13.72
C THR A 152 3.84 12.51 13.46
#